data_AF-A0A9Q0UB26-F1
#
_entry.id   AF-A0A9Q0UB26-F1
#
_cell.length_a   1.000
_cell.length_b   1.000
_cell.length_c   1.000
_cell.angle_alpha   90.00
_cell.angle_beta   90.00
_cell.angle_gamma   90.00
#
_symmetry.space_group_name_H-M   'P 1'
#
loop_
_entity.id
_entity.type
_entity.pdbx_description
1 polymer ?
#
loop_
_entity_poly.entity_id
_entity_poly.type
_entity_poly.pdbx_seq_one_letter_code
_entity_poly.pdbx_strand_id
1 'polypeptide(L)'
;MFLIEVDRVLKPGGYFVLTSPASNPHGSSLSSKKRSMLTPIEEFTEKICWNLIAQQDETFIWQKTVDVHCYKTRKHGAIPVCNDGHDSSSYYQPLVSCISGTTSNHWIPIQNRSSGPHLSSAELEVHGNSAGRLL
;
A
#
# COMPACT_ATOMS: atom_id res chain seq x y z
N MET A 1 1.26 -7.14 -12.24
CA MET A 1 0.20 -7.89 -11.52
C MET A 1 0.30 -7.68 -10.01
N PHE A 2 1.46 -7.92 -9.37
CA PHE A 2 1.63 -7.89 -7.90
C PHE A 2 1.20 -6.60 -7.19
N LEU A 3 1.42 -5.41 -7.77
CA LEU A 3 1.09 -4.16 -7.08
C LEU A 3 -0.42 -3.92 -6.93
N ILE A 4 -1.27 -4.52 -7.79
CA ILE A 4 -2.73 -4.46 -7.63
C ILE A 4 -3.16 -5.29 -6.41
N GLU A 5 -2.54 -6.45 -6.20
CA GLU A 5 -2.78 -7.29 -5.02
C GLU A 5 -2.45 -6.53 -3.73
N VAL A 6 -1.30 -5.85 -3.73
CA VAL A 6 -0.91 -5.02 -2.60
C VAL A 6 -1.88 -3.85 -2.41
N ASP A 7 -2.32 -3.20 -3.49
CA ASP A 7 -3.26 -2.08 -3.41
C ASP A 7 -4.62 -2.45 -2.79
N ARG A 8 -5.12 -3.67 -3.05
CA ARG A 8 -6.34 -4.19 -2.43
C ARG A 8 -6.24 -4.30 -0.91
N VAL A 9 -5.05 -4.57 -0.38
CA VAL A 9 -4.80 -4.74 1.05
C VAL A 9 -4.42 -3.40 1.70
N LEU A 10 -3.71 -2.56 0.97
CA LEU A 10 -3.16 -1.31 1.49
C LEU A 10 -4.26 -0.25 1.63
N LYS A 11 -4.42 0.28 2.85
CA LYS A 11 -5.32 1.41 3.13
C LYS A 11 -4.68 2.75 2.76
N PRO A 12 -5.47 3.80 2.48
CA PRO A 12 -4.93 5.15 2.28
C PRO A 12 -4.05 5.59 3.46
N GLY A 13 -2.87 6.13 3.15
CA GLY A 13 -1.84 6.49 4.11
C GLY A 13 -0.93 5.35 4.55
N GLY A 14 -1.22 4.10 4.16
CA GLY A 14 -0.37 2.94 4.41
C GLY A 14 0.88 2.91 3.54
N TYR A 15 1.86 2.14 3.99
CA TYR A 15 3.18 2.03 3.36
C TYR A 15 3.41 0.66 2.73
N PHE A 16 4.03 0.65 1.56
CA PHE A 16 4.60 -0.54 0.94
C PHE A 16 6.12 -0.39 0.90
N VAL A 17 6.83 -1.35 1.49
CA VAL A 17 8.29 -1.37 1.54
C VAL A 17 8.79 -2.52 0.68
N LEU A 18 9.61 -2.21 -0.32
CA LEU A 18 10.28 -3.21 -1.14
C LEU A 18 11.78 -3.09 -0.94
N THR A 19 12.40 -4.16 -0.45
CA THR A 19 13.86 -4.31 -0.44
C THR A 19 14.23 -5.39 -1.45
N SER A 20 14.94 -5.01 -2.50
CA SER A 20 15.35 -5.95 -3.55
C SER A 20 16.86 -5.89 -3.74
N PRO A 21 17.61 -6.81 -3.12
CA PRO A 21 19.04 -6.84 -3.31
C PRO A 21 19.36 -7.19 -4.76
N ALA A 22 20.14 -6.35 -5.45
CA ALA A 22 20.53 -6.67 -6.81
C ALA A 22 21.42 -7.92 -6.79
N SER A 23 20.88 -9.05 -7.24
CA SER A 23 21.64 -10.29 -7.37
C SER A 23 22.67 -10.15 -8.48
N ASN A 24 23.83 -9.55 -8.18
CA ASN A 24 25.01 -9.74 -9.01
C ASN A 24 26.30 -9.62 -8.20
N PRO A 25 27.08 -10.71 -8.10
CA PRO A 25 28.36 -10.71 -7.37
C PRO A 25 29.50 -10.06 -8.17
N HIS A 26 29.28 -9.54 -9.38
CA HIS A 26 30.34 -9.02 -10.26
C HIS A 26 30.03 -7.62 -10.84
N GLY A 27 30.50 -6.58 -10.13
CA GLY A 27 31.41 -5.56 -10.67
C GLY A 27 31.07 -4.76 -11.94
N SER A 28 29.83 -4.73 -12.44
CA SER A 28 29.48 -3.88 -13.59
C SER A 28 28.18 -3.10 -13.35
N SER A 29 28.32 -1.76 -13.34
CA SER A 29 27.28 -0.72 -13.30
C SER A 29 25.92 -1.13 -12.67
N LEU A 30 25.91 -1.24 -11.34
CA LEU A 30 24.70 -1.48 -10.54
C LEU A 30 23.59 -0.45 -10.79
N SER A 31 23.91 0.80 -11.15
CA SER A 31 22.91 1.87 -11.21
C SER A 31 21.97 1.78 -12.41
N SER A 32 22.45 1.37 -13.59
CA SER A 32 21.63 1.39 -14.81
C SER A 32 20.60 0.26 -14.86
N LYS A 33 21.00 -0.97 -14.49
CA LYS A 33 20.09 -2.13 -14.39
C LYS A 33 19.09 -1.99 -13.23
N LYS A 34 19.51 -1.43 -12.09
CA LYS A 34 18.60 -1.11 -10.98
C LYS A 34 17.54 -0.11 -11.42
N ARG A 35 17.98 1.00 -12.04
CA ARG A 35 17.07 2.03 -12.55
C ARG A 35 16.08 1.43 -13.56
N SER A 36 16.53 0.60 -14.51
CA SER A 36 15.64 0.00 -15.50
C SER A 36 14.58 -0.96 -14.92
N MET A 37 14.86 -1.65 -13.80
CA MET A 37 13.88 -2.52 -13.12
C MET A 37 12.90 -1.72 -12.26
N LEU A 38 13.35 -0.60 -11.69
CA LEU A 38 12.52 0.26 -10.85
C LEU A 38 11.61 1.18 -11.66
N THR A 39 12.03 1.60 -12.87
CA THR A 39 11.22 2.49 -13.71
C THR A 39 9.80 1.94 -13.96
N PRO A 40 9.59 0.65 -14.30
CA PRO A 40 8.24 0.09 -14.42
C PRO A 40 7.44 0.08 -13.12
N ILE A 41 8.09 -0.08 -11.96
CA ILE A 41 7.43 -0.05 -10.64
C ILE A 41 7.00 1.38 -10.33
N GLU A 42 7.91 2.35 -10.48
CA GLU A 42 7.65 3.77 -10.27
C GLU A 42 6.50 4.26 -11.16
N GLU A 43 6.58 4.03 -12.47
CA GLU A 43 5.52 4.39 -13.42
C GLU A 43 4.17 3.74 -13.08
N PHE A 44 4.19 2.51 -12.57
CA PHE A 44 2.98 1.83 -12.15
C PHE A 44 2.40 2.44 -10.88
N THR A 45 3.24 2.68 -9.86
CA THR A 45 2.85 3.27 -8.58
C THR A 45 2.23 4.66 -8.76
N GLU A 46 2.76 5.47 -9.68
CA GLU A 46 2.16 6.76 -10.04
C GLU A 46 0.74 6.61 -10.62
N LYS A 47 0.51 5.61 -11.49
CA LYS A 47 -0.81 5.35 -12.10
C LYS A 47 -1.86 4.89 -11.10
N ILE A 48 -1.45 4.35 -9.96
CA ILE A 48 -2.34 3.91 -8.88
C ILE A 48 -2.32 4.84 -7.66
N CYS A 49 -1.80 6.06 -7.82
CA CYS A 49 -1.80 7.07 -6.77
C CYS A 49 -0.98 6.72 -5.53
N TRP A 50 0.17 6.12 -5.74
CA TRP A 50 1.18 5.90 -4.69
C TRP A 50 2.35 6.85 -4.90
N ASN A 51 2.85 7.39 -3.78
CA ASN A 51 3.98 8.31 -3.78
C ASN A 51 5.21 7.59 -3.23
N LEU A 52 6.35 7.66 -3.93
CA LEU A 52 7.63 7.28 -3.35
C LEU A 52 8.01 8.34 -2.30
N ILE A 53 8.11 7.94 -1.04
CA ILE A 53 8.36 8.87 0.06
C ILE A 53 9.78 8.77 0.64
N ALA A 54 10.43 7.62 0.46
CA ALA A 54 11.80 7.42 0.90
C ALA A 54 12.45 6.32 0.07
N GLN A 55 13.76 6.47 -0.11
CA GLN A 55 14.62 5.47 -0.72
C GLN A 55 15.94 5.47 0.05
N GLN A 56 16.39 4.27 0.43
CA GLN A 56 17.70 4.06 1.04
C GLN A 56 18.29 2.76 0.50
N ASP A 57 19.48 2.85 -0.09
CA ASP A 57 20.19 1.74 -0.73
C ASP A 57 19.30 0.98 -1.73
N GLU A 58 18.90 -0.24 -1.38
CA GLU A 58 18.07 -1.14 -2.19
C GLU A 58 16.64 -1.26 -1.62
N THR A 59 16.26 -0.34 -0.75
CA THR A 59 14.95 -0.27 -0.09
C THR A 59 14.18 0.96 -0.54
N PHE A 60 12.93 0.74 -0.93
CA PHE A 60 12.02 1.76 -1.44
C PHE A 60 10.74 1.75 -0.62
N ILE A 61 10.26 2.93 -0.26
CA ILE A 61 9.06 3.10 0.54
C ILE A 61 8.06 3.94 -0.24
N TRP A 62 6.95 3.31 -0.62
CA TRP A 62 5.81 4.01 -1.20
C TRP A 62 4.71 4.17 -0.17
N GLN A 63 3.98 5.28 -0.27
CA GLN A 63 2.76 5.52 0.48
C GLN A 63 1.57 5.58 -0.46
N LYS A 64 0.52 4.80 -0.18
CA LYS A 64 -0.77 4.95 -0.85
C LYS A 64 -1.36 6.30 -0.47
N THR A 65 -1.68 7.14 -1.45
CA THR A 65 -2.10 8.52 -1.16
C THR A 65 -3.40 8.56 -0.36
N VAL A 66 -3.51 9.58 0.49
CA VAL A 66 -4.79 10.01 1.08
C VAL A 66 -5.44 11.11 0.25
N ASP A 67 -4.78 11.60 -0.80
CA ASP A 67 -5.33 12.63 -1.66
C ASP A 67 -6.28 12.04 -2.70
N VAL A 68 -7.57 12.32 -2.50
CA VAL A 68 -8.66 11.93 -3.41
C VAL A 68 -8.50 12.56 -4.80
N HIS A 69 -7.85 13.73 -4.91
CA HIS A 69 -7.69 14.42 -6.19
C HIS A 69 -6.82 13.62 -7.15
N CYS A 70 -5.79 12.92 -6.64
CA CYS A 70 -4.95 12.06 -7.48
C CYS A 70 -5.78 11.11 -8.34
N TYR A 71 -6.82 10.48 -7.77
CA TYR A 71 -7.67 9.51 -8.49
C TYR A 71 -8.49 10.13 -9.63
N LYS A 72 -8.84 11.42 -9.51
CA LYS A 72 -9.59 12.19 -10.51
C LYS A 72 -8.70 12.67 -11.66
N THR A 73 -7.43 12.94 -11.38
CA THR A 73 -6.46 13.52 -12.35
C THR A 73 -5.57 12.47 -13.01
N ARG A 74 -5.89 11.17 -12.88
CA ARG A 74 -5.05 10.10 -13.45
C ARG A 74 -5.01 10.18 -14.97
N LYS A 75 -3.83 9.91 -15.53
CA LYS A 75 -3.57 9.91 -16.97
C LYS A 75 -4.45 8.87 -17.68
N HIS A 76 -4.80 9.14 -18.95
CA HIS A 76 -5.44 8.15 -19.83
C HIS A 76 -4.61 6.86 -19.89
N GLY A 77 -5.28 5.70 -19.79
CA GLY A 77 -4.62 4.39 -19.71
C GLY A 77 -4.20 3.96 -18.29
N ALA A 78 -4.58 4.72 -17.26
CA ALA A 78 -4.47 4.27 -15.88
C ALA A 78 -5.40 3.08 -15.58
N ILE A 79 -5.05 2.30 -14.56
CA ILE A 79 -5.86 1.18 -14.10
C ILE A 79 -7.23 1.69 -13.61
N PRO A 80 -8.35 1.09 -14.04
CA PRO A 80 -9.68 1.55 -13.65
C PRO A 80 -9.90 1.43 -12.14
N VAL A 81 -10.82 2.26 -11.62
CA VAL A 81 -11.35 2.06 -10.26
C VAL A 81 -12.36 0.92 -10.29
N CYS A 82 -12.38 0.07 -9.27
CA CYS A 82 -13.41 -0.95 -9.11
C CYS A 82 -14.78 -0.31 -8.83
N ASN A 83 -15.84 -0.86 -9.41
CA ASN A 83 -17.20 -0.46 -9.05
C ASN A 83 -17.54 -0.97 -7.64
N ASP A 84 -18.42 -0.27 -6.93
CA ASP A 84 -18.76 -0.45 -5.50
C ASP A 84 -19.21 -1.88 -5.08
N GLY A 85 -19.41 -2.81 -6.03
CA GLY A 85 -19.69 -4.23 -5.78
C GLY A 85 -18.46 -5.13 -5.58
N HIS A 86 -17.27 -4.70 -6.04
CA HIS A 86 -16.00 -5.45 -5.90
C HIS A 86 -15.12 -4.93 -4.77
N ASP A 87 -15.57 -3.89 -4.07
CA ASP A 87 -14.89 -3.33 -2.89
C ASP A 87 -15.09 -4.18 -1.63
N SER A 88 -15.86 -5.28 -1.71
CA SER A 88 -15.92 -6.27 -0.66
C SER A 88 -14.58 -7.03 -0.60
N SER A 89 -13.77 -6.66 0.39
CA SER A 89 -12.46 -7.21 0.74
C SER A 89 -12.52 -8.68 1.18
N SER A 90 -13.12 -9.56 0.38
CA SER A 90 -12.99 -10.99 0.58
C SER A 90 -11.62 -11.42 0.06
N TYR A 91 -10.76 -11.85 0.99
CA TYR A 91 -9.47 -12.49 0.71
C TYR A 91 -9.58 -13.63 -0.31
N TYR A 92 -10.78 -14.20 -0.46
CA TYR A 92 -11.09 -15.33 -1.35
C TYR A 92 -11.67 -14.91 -2.72
N GLN A 93 -11.74 -13.62 -3.04
CA GLN A 93 -12.20 -13.20 -4.36
C GLN A 93 -11.07 -13.17 -5.39
N PRO A 94 -11.35 -13.62 -6.64
CA PRO A 94 -10.41 -13.52 -7.75
C PRO A 94 -9.88 -12.11 -7.94
N LEU A 95 -8.64 -12.02 -8.40
CA LEU A 95 -8.03 -10.74 -8.71
C LEU A 95 -8.70 -10.11 -9.92
N VAL A 96 -9.13 -8.87 -9.72
CA VAL A 96 -9.68 -8.01 -10.76
C VAL A 96 -8.64 -6.96 -11.15
N SER A 97 -8.61 -6.59 -12.43
CA SER A 97 -7.67 -5.60 -12.98
C SER A 97 -8.11 -4.16 -12.70
N CYS A 98 -8.47 -3.84 -11.44
CA CYS A 98 -8.88 -2.53 -10.97
C CYS A 98 -8.36 -2.26 -9.55
N ILE A 99 -8.32 -0.99 -9.15
CA ILE A 99 -7.94 -0.56 -7.79
C ILE A 99 -9.14 -0.04 -7.00
N SER A 100 -9.08 -0.14 -5.67
CA SER A 100 -10.18 0.35 -4.81
C SER A 100 -10.34 1.86 -4.92
N GLY A 101 -11.60 2.29 -5.03
CA GLY A 101 -11.96 3.70 -5.18
C GLY A 101 -11.95 4.49 -3.89
N THR A 102 -12.02 5.80 -4.03
CA THR A 102 -12.19 6.74 -2.90
C THR A 102 -13.62 6.73 -2.34
N THR A 103 -14.57 6.16 -3.07
CA THR A 103 -15.97 5.92 -2.64
C THR A 103 -16.12 4.64 -1.82
N SER A 104 -15.08 3.81 -1.78
CA SER A 104 -15.09 2.56 -1.03
C SER A 104 -15.25 2.81 0.47
N ASN A 105 -16.09 2.02 1.14
CA ASN A 105 -16.16 2.00 2.61
C ASN A 105 -14.83 1.60 3.26
N HIS A 106 -13.92 0.99 2.51
CA HIS A 106 -12.57 0.64 2.95
C HIS A 106 -11.55 1.79 2.76
N TRP A 107 -11.92 2.85 2.04
CA TRP A 107 -11.12 4.05 1.91
C TRP A 107 -11.24 4.89 3.18
N ILE A 108 -10.54 4.45 4.23
CA ILE A 108 -10.45 5.15 5.50
C ILE A 108 -8.96 5.37 5.76
N PRO A 109 -8.47 6.62 5.74
CA PRO A 109 -7.08 6.92 6.05
C PRO A 109 -6.67 6.34 7.40
N ILE A 110 -5.47 5.77 7.49
CA ILE A 110 -4.97 5.16 8.73
C ILE A 110 -4.98 6.18 9.89
N GLN A 111 -4.71 7.46 9.58
CA GLN A 111 -4.73 8.56 10.56
C GLN A 111 -6.14 8.90 11.07
N ASN A 112 -7.18 8.62 10.28
CA ASN A 112 -8.58 8.86 10.67
C ASN A 112 -9.20 7.67 11.38
N ARG A 113 -8.46 6.55 11.53
CA ARG A 113 -8.92 5.50 12.42
C ARG A 113 -8.88 6.12 13.81
N SER A 114 -10.08 6.35 14.37
CA SER A 114 -10.21 6.65 15.79
C SER A 114 -9.30 5.68 16.53
N SER A 115 -8.60 6.17 17.56
CA SER A 115 -8.12 5.31 18.65
C SER A 115 -9.17 4.22 18.79
N GLY A 116 -8.74 2.96 18.65
CA GLY A 116 -9.65 1.82 18.44
C GLY A 116 -10.79 1.80 19.46
N PRO A 117 -11.76 0.85 19.37
CA PRO A 117 -12.72 0.71 20.46
C PRO A 117 -11.97 0.81 21.78
N HIS A 118 -12.47 1.64 22.70
CA HIS A 118 -11.87 1.79 24.02
C HIS A 118 -12.05 0.43 24.71
N LEU A 119 -11.17 -0.50 24.36
CA LEU A 119 -11.20 -1.88 24.77
C LEU A 119 -10.97 -1.82 26.27
N SER A 120 -11.99 -2.25 27.01
CA SER A 120 -11.87 -2.45 28.44
C SER A 120 -10.70 -3.37 28.73
N SER A 121 -10.17 -3.28 29.94
CA SER A 121 -9.07 -4.17 30.39
C SER A 121 -9.41 -5.66 30.16
N ALA A 122 -10.69 -6.03 30.31
CA ALA A 122 -11.17 -7.39 30.08
C ALA A 122 -11.10 -7.82 28.61
N GLU A 123 -11.36 -6.91 27.66
CA GLU A 123 -11.27 -7.21 26.23
C GLU A 123 -9.81 -7.31 25.76
N LEU A 124 -8.89 -6.57 26.39
CA LEU A 124 -7.46 -6.64 26.09
C LEU A 124 -6.79 -7.91 26.62
N GLU A 125 -7.25 -8.43 27.76
CA GLU A 125 -6.77 -9.71 28.33
C GLU A 125 -7.04 -10.90 27.42
N VAL A 126 -8.18 -10.91 26.70
CA VAL A 126 -8.53 -11.95 25.71
C VAL A 126 -7.52 -11.99 24.55
N HIS A 127 -6.89 -10.86 24.24
CA HIS A 127 -5.87 -10.75 23.19
C HIS A 127 -4.43 -10.83 23.72
N GLY A 128 -4.24 -11.20 24.99
CA GLY A 128 -2.92 -11.36 25.59
C GLY A 128 -2.18 -10.06 25.87
N ASN A 129 -2.85 -8.90 25.77
CA ASN A 129 -2.27 -7.61 26.09
C ASN A 129 -2.69 -7.24 27.51
N SER A 130 -2.07 -7.88 28.50
CA SER A 130 -2.23 -7.45 29.88
C SER A 130 -1.62 -6.06 30.01
N ALA A 131 -2.39 -5.11 30.55
CA ALA A 131 -1.86 -3.84 31.05
C ALA A 131 -0.98 -4.11 32.29
N GLY A 132 0.13 -4.83 32.06
CA GLY A 132 1.14 -5.17 33.04
C GLY A 132 2.03 -3.97 33.27
N ARG A 133 1.54 -3.05 34.11
CA ARG A 133 2.28 -2.33 35.15
C ARG A 133 3.82 -2.34 34.95
N LEU A 134 4.34 -1.30 34.28
CA LEU A 134 5.73 -0.88 34.44
C LEU A 134 5.91 -0.45 35.91
N LEU A 135 6.47 -1.34 36.71
CA LEU A 135 7.22 -1.02 37.93
C LEU A 135 8.63 -1.57 37.75
#